data_AF-H8GF08-F1
#
_entry.id   AF-H8GF08-F1
#
_cell.length_a   1.000
_cell.length_b   1.000
_cell.length_c   1.000
_cell.angle_alpha   90.00
_cell.angle_beta   90.00
_cell.angle_gamma   90.00
#
_symmetry.space_group_name_H-M   'P 1'
#
loop_
_entity.id
_entity.type
_entity.pdbx_description
1 polymer ?
#
loop_
_entity_poly.entity_id
_entity_poly.type
_entity_poly.pdbx_seq_one_letter_code
_entity_poly.pdbx_strand_id
1 'polypeptide(L)'
;MPGQFHQGPVTQGPLTLPGWGAVPAILGVVASVVGLLLLPWVSVEQGTLSFLDLTGMPTDNLFTMPDMYVAWLAFVALALQPLYPLPWTLGAVRTQKVANLMQGWPRTQLTHATFTRFRLVFGTSAFAGTIIHGLGIVTLYDGAFELAGAGPWVLLAGTVLTTVGAVVGPRKGPGLPPA
;
A
#
# COMPACT_ATOMS: atom_id res chain seq x y z
N MET A 1 -28.42 9.29 -45.79
CA MET A 1 -27.31 9.88 -45.02
C MET A 1 -26.86 8.87 -43.98
N PRO A 2 -25.60 8.41 -43.96
CA PRO A 2 -25.13 7.50 -42.92
C PRO A 2 -25.11 8.24 -41.57
N GLY A 3 -25.71 7.64 -40.56
CA GLY A 3 -25.92 8.23 -39.25
C GLY A 3 -24.62 8.64 -38.56
N GLN A 4 -24.54 9.90 -38.17
CA GLN A 4 -23.56 10.38 -37.21
C GLN A 4 -23.86 9.75 -35.85
N PHE A 5 -23.16 8.65 -35.54
CA PHE A 5 -23.11 8.13 -34.17
C PHE A 5 -22.52 9.23 -33.30
N HIS A 6 -23.37 9.83 -32.45
CA HIS A 6 -22.92 10.72 -31.39
C HIS A 6 -22.07 9.88 -30.45
N GLN A 7 -20.74 9.97 -30.55
CA GLN A 7 -19.82 9.50 -29.53
C GLN A 7 -19.89 10.46 -28.33
N GLY A 8 -21.03 10.46 -27.65
CA GLY A 8 -21.12 11.01 -26.30
C GLY A 8 -20.36 10.09 -25.32
N PRO A 9 -19.93 10.60 -24.16
CA PRO A 9 -19.30 9.76 -23.13
C PRO A 9 -20.24 8.60 -22.79
N VAL A 10 -19.71 7.38 -22.73
CA VAL A 10 -20.47 6.20 -22.36
C VAL A 10 -20.85 6.34 -20.89
N THR A 11 -22.06 6.82 -20.62
CA THR A 11 -22.59 7.12 -19.27
C THR A 11 -22.71 5.89 -18.35
N GLN A 12 -22.38 4.69 -18.84
CA GLN A 12 -22.47 3.42 -18.12
C GLN A 12 -21.13 2.68 -17.96
N GLY A 13 -20.00 3.32 -18.28
CA GLY A 13 -18.66 2.72 -18.13
C GLY A 13 -18.12 2.76 -16.69
N PRO A 14 -17.16 1.90 -16.31
CA PRO A 14 -16.44 2.05 -15.05
C PRO A 14 -15.61 3.34 -15.03
N LEU A 15 -15.45 3.98 -13.86
CA LEU A 15 -14.61 5.18 -13.71
C LEU A 15 -13.12 4.90 -13.92
N THR A 16 -12.66 3.71 -13.53
CA THR A 16 -11.27 3.26 -13.69
C THR A 16 -11.19 1.90 -14.35
N LEU A 17 -10.06 1.64 -15.01
CA LEU A 17 -9.69 0.34 -15.56
C LEU A 17 -8.31 -0.10 -15.02
N PRO A 18 -8.03 -1.41 -14.95
CA PRO A 18 -6.70 -1.91 -14.60
C PRO A 18 -5.63 -1.25 -15.48
N GLY A 19 -4.57 -0.77 -14.84
CA GLY A 19 -3.43 -0.11 -15.49
C GLY A 19 -2.11 -0.72 -15.06
N TRP A 20 -1.01 -0.12 -15.51
CA TRP A 20 0.34 -0.57 -15.17
C TRP A 20 0.64 -0.53 -13.67
N GLY A 21 -0.07 0.29 -12.88
CA GLY A 21 0.07 0.34 -11.43
C GLY A 21 -0.36 -0.95 -10.71
N ALA A 22 -1.17 -1.80 -11.34
CA ALA A 22 -1.60 -3.07 -10.77
C ALA A 22 -0.44 -4.05 -10.57
N VAL A 23 0.53 -4.08 -11.50
CA VAL A 23 1.67 -5.01 -11.46
C VAL A 23 2.55 -4.78 -10.22
N PRO A 24 3.13 -3.58 -10.00
CA PRO A 24 3.93 -3.33 -8.80
C PRO A 24 3.07 -3.40 -7.53
N ALA A 25 1.77 -3.07 -7.57
CA ALA A 25 0.92 -3.23 -6.39
C ALA A 25 0.75 -4.70 -5.96
N ILE A 26 0.51 -5.62 -6.91
CA ILE A 26 0.40 -7.05 -6.61
C ILE A 26 1.72 -7.61 -6.11
N LEU A 27 2.84 -7.27 -6.79
CA LEU A 27 4.17 -7.67 -6.33
C LEU A 27 4.47 -7.11 -4.93
N GLY A 28 4.02 -5.88 -4.67
CA GLY A 28 4.13 -5.24 -3.37
C GLY A 28 3.38 -6.00 -2.28
N VAL A 29 2.12 -6.37 -2.50
CA VAL A 29 1.33 -7.20 -1.57
C VAL A 29 2.02 -8.53 -1.29
N VAL A 30 2.45 -9.23 -2.34
CA VAL A 30 3.12 -10.53 -2.20
C VAL A 30 4.42 -10.38 -1.40
N ALA A 31 5.26 -9.40 -1.74
CA ALA A 31 6.49 -9.12 -1.02
C ALA A 31 6.24 -8.74 0.44
N SER A 32 5.21 -7.94 0.73
CA SER A 32 4.83 -7.59 2.11
C SER A 32 4.43 -8.82 2.93
N VAL A 33 3.62 -9.71 2.36
CA VAL A 33 3.20 -10.95 3.04
C VAL A 33 4.40 -11.89 3.26
N VAL A 34 5.22 -12.09 2.23
CA VAL A 34 6.43 -12.95 2.30
C VAL A 34 7.43 -12.38 3.31
N GLY A 35 7.71 -11.08 3.26
CA GLY A 35 8.64 -10.40 4.16
C GLY A 35 8.19 -10.44 5.61
N LEU A 36 6.88 -10.31 5.88
CA LEU A 36 6.35 -10.39 7.24
C LEU A 36 6.34 -11.82 7.77
N LEU A 37 5.80 -12.78 7.02
CA LEU A 37 5.40 -14.08 7.56
C LEU A 37 6.35 -15.23 7.25
N LEU A 38 7.14 -15.14 6.18
CA LEU A 38 7.91 -16.28 5.67
C LEU A 38 9.43 -16.09 5.78
N LEU A 39 9.90 -14.86 5.94
CA LEU A 39 11.32 -14.55 5.98
C LEU A 39 11.78 -14.22 7.40
N PRO A 40 13.06 -14.53 7.72
CA PRO A 40 13.61 -14.24 9.03
C PRO A 40 13.75 -12.73 9.21
N TRP A 41 13.38 -12.25 10.40
CA TRP A 41 13.56 -10.86 10.78
C TRP A 41 14.89 -10.65 11.47
N VAL A 42 15.33 -11.59 12.29
CA VAL A 42 16.68 -11.56 12.89
C VAL A 42 17.46 -12.78 12.43
N SER A 43 18.73 -12.58 12.10
CA SER A 43 19.66 -13.65 11.75
C SER A 43 20.93 -13.50 12.58
N VAL A 44 21.18 -14.47 13.47
CA VAL A 44 22.38 -14.55 14.32
C VAL A 44 23.05 -15.92 14.13
N GLU A 45 24.29 -16.08 14.59
CA GLU A 45 25.01 -17.36 14.46
C GLU A 45 24.25 -18.54 15.09
N GLN A 46 23.47 -18.28 16.13
CA GLN A 46 22.71 -19.28 16.89
C GLN A 46 21.37 -19.65 16.23
N GLY A 47 20.96 -18.96 15.16
CA GLY A 47 19.72 -19.23 14.43
C GLY A 47 19.03 -17.99 13.89
N THR A 48 17.85 -18.20 13.33
CA THR A 48 17.00 -17.13 12.80
C THR A 48 15.70 -17.04 13.59
N LEU A 49 15.16 -15.82 13.67
CA LEU A 49 13.88 -15.55 14.32
C LEU A 49 12.90 -14.98 13.30
N SER A 50 11.69 -15.54 13.25
CA SER A 50 10.60 -14.98 12.47
C SER A 50 9.99 -13.77 13.18
N PHE A 51 9.19 -12.99 12.46
CA PHE A 51 8.47 -11.86 13.04
C PHE A 51 7.58 -12.28 14.22
N LEU A 52 6.91 -13.44 14.12
CA LEU A 52 6.00 -13.92 15.17
C LEU A 52 6.75 -14.34 16.43
N ASP A 53 7.97 -14.88 16.30
CA ASP A 53 8.79 -15.25 17.45
C ASP A 53 9.17 -14.02 18.29
N LEU A 54 9.44 -12.89 17.62
CA LEU A 54 9.76 -11.63 18.29
C LEU A 54 8.57 -11.07 19.09
N THR A 55 7.33 -11.33 18.66
CA THR A 55 6.12 -10.91 19.41
C THR A 55 5.94 -11.67 20.74
N GLY A 56 6.54 -12.85 20.86
CA GLY A 56 6.43 -13.72 22.03
C GLY A 56 7.56 -13.55 23.06
N MET A 57 8.55 -12.70 22.80
CA MET A 57 9.70 -12.54 23.71
C MET A 57 9.30 -11.81 25.00
N PRO A 58 9.69 -12.34 26.18
CA PRO A 58 9.51 -11.64 27.46
C PRO A 58 10.22 -10.28 27.43
N THR A 59 9.50 -9.23 27.80
CA THR A 59 10.02 -7.86 27.92
C THR A 59 10.90 -7.74 29.16
N ASP A 60 12.08 -8.33 29.12
CA ASP A 60 13.04 -8.21 30.21
C ASP A 60 13.75 -6.85 30.10
N ASN A 61 13.18 -5.86 30.80
CA ASN A 61 13.77 -4.58 31.24
C ASN A 61 14.40 -3.62 30.21
N LEU A 62 14.41 -3.90 28.90
CA LEU A 62 14.94 -3.00 27.87
C LEU A 62 13.87 -2.32 26.99
N PHE A 63 12.65 -2.86 26.94
CA PHE A 63 11.53 -2.29 26.19
C PHE A 63 10.26 -2.29 27.05
N THR A 64 9.71 -1.11 27.30
CA THR A 64 8.42 -0.95 27.97
C THR A 64 7.30 -1.53 27.07
N MET A 65 6.42 -2.38 27.63
CA MET A 65 5.31 -3.06 26.91
C MET A 65 4.53 -2.18 25.90
N PRO A 66 4.25 -0.89 26.16
CA PRO A 66 3.62 0.00 25.18
C PRO A 66 4.44 0.20 23.90
N ASP A 67 5.76 0.28 23.98
CA ASP A 67 6.64 0.57 22.84
C ASP A 67 6.73 -0.63 21.90
N MET A 68 6.80 -1.84 22.47
CA MET A 68 6.74 -3.08 21.70
C MET A 68 5.37 -3.27 21.06
N TYR A 69 4.28 -3.07 21.81
CA TYR A 69 2.91 -3.20 21.28
C TYR A 69 2.64 -2.25 20.11
N VAL A 70 3.09 -1.00 20.20
CA VAL A 70 2.97 0.00 19.13
C VAL A 70 3.84 -0.38 17.93
N ALA A 71 5.05 -0.87 18.13
CA ALA A 71 5.91 -1.34 17.04
C ALA A 71 5.31 -2.56 16.32
N TRP A 72 4.80 -3.56 17.06
CA TRP A 72 4.18 -4.77 16.51
C TRP A 72 2.94 -4.46 15.67
N LEU A 73 2.02 -3.66 16.22
CA LEU A 73 0.84 -3.23 15.47
C LEU A 73 1.19 -2.34 14.28
N ALA A 74 2.23 -1.50 14.38
CA ALA A 74 2.69 -0.70 13.26
C ALA A 74 3.15 -1.59 12.09
N PHE A 75 3.94 -2.63 12.35
CA PHE A 75 4.40 -3.55 11.29
C PHE A 75 3.26 -4.36 10.66
N VAL A 76 2.29 -4.81 11.45
CA VAL A 76 1.08 -5.47 10.92
C VAL A 76 0.24 -4.49 10.09
N ALA A 77 0.02 -3.27 10.58
CA ALA A 77 -0.67 -2.23 9.85
C ALA A 77 0.05 -1.87 8.54
N LEU A 78 1.38 -1.93 8.51
CA LEU A 78 2.21 -1.71 7.33
C LEU A 78 2.16 -2.89 6.34
N ALA A 79 2.06 -4.13 6.82
CA ALA A 79 1.82 -5.27 5.93
C ALA A 79 0.41 -5.25 5.32
N LEU A 80 -0.55 -4.66 6.03
CA LEU A 80 -1.92 -4.43 5.55
C LEU A 80 -2.08 -3.12 4.76
N GLN A 81 -1.09 -2.21 4.82
CA GLN A 81 -1.10 -0.93 4.10
C GLN A 81 -1.42 -1.09 2.61
N PRO A 82 -0.93 -2.12 1.89
CA PRO A 82 -1.27 -2.33 0.49
C PRO A 82 -2.77 -2.55 0.21
N LEU A 83 -3.54 -2.99 1.21
CA LEU A 83 -4.98 -3.22 1.05
C LEU A 83 -5.77 -1.93 0.78
N TYR A 84 -5.32 -0.80 1.31
CA TYR A 84 -5.99 0.48 1.11
C TYR A 84 -5.93 0.99 -0.35
N PRO A 85 -4.75 1.08 -1.00
CA PRO A 85 -4.66 1.50 -2.39
C PRO A 85 -5.02 0.40 -3.40
N LEU A 86 -5.19 -0.87 -3.01
CA LEU A 86 -5.46 -1.97 -3.93
C LEU A 86 -6.68 -1.74 -4.86
N PRO A 87 -7.87 -1.33 -4.36
CA PRO A 87 -9.00 -1.08 -5.25
C PRO A 87 -8.73 0.05 -6.25
N TRP A 88 -7.88 1.01 -5.87
CA TRP A 88 -7.43 2.07 -6.76
C TRP A 88 -6.49 1.52 -7.84
N THR A 89 -5.42 0.82 -7.47
CA THR A 89 -4.41 0.31 -8.41
C THR A 89 -4.95 -0.74 -9.37
N LEU A 90 -5.88 -1.58 -8.91
CA LEU A 90 -6.57 -2.58 -9.73
C LEU A 90 -7.68 -1.98 -10.62
N GLY A 91 -7.96 -0.68 -10.51
CA GLY A 91 -9.02 -0.02 -11.28
C GLY A 91 -10.42 -0.50 -10.90
N ALA A 92 -10.64 -0.88 -9.64
CA ALA A 92 -11.91 -1.32 -9.10
C ALA A 92 -12.83 -0.16 -8.68
N VAL A 93 -12.43 1.10 -8.88
CA VAL A 93 -13.29 2.26 -8.63
C VAL A 93 -14.33 2.38 -9.75
N ARG A 94 -15.52 1.83 -9.51
CA ARG A 94 -16.59 1.75 -10.51
C ARG A 94 -17.56 2.94 -10.48
N THR A 95 -17.72 3.59 -9.34
CA THR A 95 -18.72 4.66 -9.14
C THR A 95 -18.18 5.79 -8.27
N GLN A 96 -18.82 6.96 -8.34
CA GLN A 96 -18.46 8.12 -7.51
C GLN A 96 -18.63 7.80 -6.02
N LYS A 97 -19.62 6.96 -5.66
CA LYS A 97 -19.81 6.51 -4.28
C LYS A 97 -18.58 5.76 -3.75
N VAL A 98 -18.00 4.86 -4.56
CA VAL A 98 -16.77 4.15 -4.20
C VAL A 98 -15.59 5.12 -4.11
N ALA A 99 -15.45 6.04 -5.06
CA ALA A 99 -14.39 7.05 -5.03
C ALA A 99 -14.46 7.92 -3.75
N ASN A 100 -15.65 8.39 -3.39
CA ASN A 100 -15.88 9.19 -2.19
C ASN A 100 -15.63 8.40 -0.90
N LEU A 101 -16.05 7.13 -0.85
CA LEU A 101 -15.79 6.25 0.30
C LEU A 101 -14.28 6.09 0.53
N MET A 102 -13.52 5.88 -0.54
CA MET A 102 -12.08 5.67 -0.43
C MET A 102 -11.31 6.96 -0.07
N GLN A 103 -11.73 8.12 -0.57
CA GLN A 103 -11.08 9.39 -0.29
C GLN A 103 -11.51 10.00 1.07
N GLY A 104 -12.65 9.58 1.61
CA GLY A 104 -13.20 10.13 2.86
C GLY A 104 -13.77 11.55 2.74
N TRP A 105 -13.77 12.15 1.54
CA TRP A 105 -14.32 13.49 1.30
C TRP A 105 -15.56 13.44 0.40
N PRO A 106 -16.77 13.70 0.95
CA PRO A 106 -18.03 13.54 0.20
C PRO A 106 -18.24 14.55 -0.93
N ARG A 107 -17.41 15.61 -1.02
CA ARG A 107 -17.58 16.71 -1.99
C ARG A 107 -16.63 16.64 -3.19
N THR A 108 -15.74 15.66 -3.26
CA THR A 108 -14.74 15.57 -4.34
C THR A 108 -15.14 14.48 -5.32
N GLN A 109 -15.56 14.84 -6.53
CA GLN A 109 -15.85 13.83 -7.57
C GLN A 109 -14.57 13.39 -8.28
N LEU A 110 -14.50 12.11 -8.65
CA LEU A 110 -13.47 11.56 -9.52
C LEU A 110 -13.81 11.87 -10.98
N THR A 111 -13.09 12.82 -11.57
CA THR A 111 -13.25 13.28 -12.96
C THR A 111 -11.91 13.24 -13.67
N HIS A 112 -11.88 13.52 -14.98
CA HIS A 112 -10.63 13.65 -15.73
C HIS A 112 -9.71 14.73 -15.14
N ALA A 113 -10.29 15.83 -14.64
CA ALA A 113 -9.58 16.95 -14.04
C ALA A 113 -9.03 16.61 -12.64
N THR A 114 -9.80 15.89 -11.82
CA THR A 114 -9.39 15.54 -10.44
C THR A 114 -8.61 14.23 -10.36
N PHE A 115 -8.50 13.46 -11.44
CA PHE A 115 -7.85 12.14 -11.44
C PHE A 115 -6.43 12.14 -10.86
N THR A 116 -5.62 13.14 -11.21
CA THR A 116 -4.25 13.28 -10.68
C THR A 116 -4.25 13.54 -9.18
N ARG A 117 -5.23 14.30 -8.66
CA ARG A 117 -5.39 14.49 -7.21
C ARG A 117 -5.67 13.17 -6.52
N PHE A 118 -6.51 12.31 -7.08
CA PHE A 118 -6.74 10.96 -6.53
C PHE A 118 -5.45 10.12 -6.54
N ARG A 119 -4.66 10.15 -7.64
CA ARG A 119 -3.32 9.50 -7.67
C ARG A 119 -2.44 9.97 -6.52
N LEU A 120 -2.39 11.28 -6.29
CA LEU A 120 -1.58 11.86 -5.24
C LEU A 120 -2.08 11.46 -3.85
N VAL A 121 -3.39 11.43 -3.59
CA VAL A 121 -3.91 10.98 -2.28
C VAL A 121 -3.51 9.54 -2.01
N PHE A 122 -3.77 8.60 -2.92
CA PHE A 122 -3.40 7.20 -2.70
C PHE A 122 -1.89 7.00 -2.62
N GLY A 123 -1.13 7.67 -3.49
CA GLY A 123 0.32 7.63 -3.52
C GLY A 123 0.96 8.17 -2.24
N THR A 124 0.49 9.33 -1.75
CA THR A 124 1.00 9.93 -0.51
C THR A 124 0.64 9.11 0.73
N SER A 125 -0.59 8.55 0.80
CA SER A 125 -0.96 7.64 1.89
C SER A 125 -0.11 6.38 1.91
N ALA A 126 0.17 5.79 0.75
CA ALA A 126 1.05 4.62 0.65
C ALA A 126 2.50 4.97 1.02
N PHE A 127 2.99 6.11 0.53
CA PHE A 127 4.35 6.61 0.82
C PHE A 127 4.58 6.89 2.30
N ALA A 128 3.57 7.43 3.01
CA ALA A 128 3.64 7.60 4.45
C ALA A 128 3.86 6.26 5.17
N GLY A 129 3.20 5.19 4.72
CA GLY A 129 3.45 3.83 5.20
C GLY A 129 4.89 3.39 4.96
N THR A 130 5.43 3.59 3.76
CA THR A 130 6.84 3.29 3.46
C THR A 130 7.81 4.02 4.40
N ILE A 131 7.57 5.30 4.69
CA ILE A 131 8.40 6.07 5.65
C ILE A 131 8.30 5.47 7.04
N ILE A 132 7.08 5.21 7.54
CA ILE A 132 6.87 4.63 8.86
C ILE A 132 7.58 3.27 8.98
N HIS A 133 7.53 2.43 7.94
CA HIS A 133 8.24 1.14 7.93
C HIS A 133 9.75 1.32 7.98
N GLY A 134 10.31 2.25 7.18
CA GLY A 134 11.73 2.57 7.21
C GLY A 134 12.20 3.05 8.58
N LEU A 135 11.43 3.95 9.22
CA LEU A 135 11.70 4.41 10.59
C LEU A 135 11.59 3.27 11.61
N GLY A 136 10.62 2.36 11.42
CA GLY A 136 10.46 1.16 12.24
C GLY A 136 11.70 0.26 12.17
N ILE A 137 12.27 0.04 10.98
CA ILE A 137 13.53 -0.72 10.82
C ILE A 137 14.67 -0.01 11.54
N VAL A 138 14.86 1.30 11.32
CA VAL A 138 15.93 2.07 11.98
C VAL A 138 15.82 1.98 13.50
N THR A 139 14.60 2.09 14.03
CA THR A 139 14.34 2.03 15.48
C THR A 139 14.51 0.62 16.04
N LEU A 140 14.09 -0.41 15.31
CA LEU A 140 14.16 -1.80 15.77
C LEU A 140 15.60 -2.32 15.86
N TYR A 141 16.45 -1.93 14.90
CA TYR A 141 17.83 -2.39 14.85
C TYR A 141 18.82 -1.42 15.52
N ASP A 142 18.45 -0.17 15.75
CA ASP A 142 19.30 0.85 16.40
C ASP A 142 20.75 0.90 15.85
N GLY A 143 20.88 0.79 14.53
CA GLY A 143 22.17 0.76 13.85
C GLY A 143 22.81 -0.63 13.67
N ALA A 144 22.35 -1.65 14.40
CA ALA A 144 22.79 -3.05 14.28
C ALA A 144 22.10 -3.78 13.10
N PHE A 145 22.17 -3.20 11.90
CA PHE A 145 21.50 -3.72 10.70
C PHE A 145 22.06 -5.07 10.22
N GLU A 146 23.26 -5.46 10.65
CA GLU A 146 23.86 -6.77 10.40
C GLU A 146 23.05 -7.92 11.02
N LEU A 147 22.25 -7.63 12.05
CA LEU A 147 21.34 -8.59 12.67
C LEU A 147 20.04 -8.75 11.87
N ALA A 148 19.74 -7.82 10.97
CA ALA A 148 18.51 -7.82 10.19
C ALA A 148 18.54 -8.94 9.14
N GLY A 149 17.60 -9.87 9.26
CA GLY A 149 17.31 -10.86 8.24
C GLY A 149 16.62 -10.25 7.02
N ALA A 150 16.26 -11.10 6.05
CA ALA A 150 15.66 -10.64 4.79
C ALA A 150 14.23 -10.06 4.96
N GLY A 151 13.49 -10.47 6.00
CA GLY A 151 12.10 -10.09 6.25
C GLY A 151 11.80 -8.60 6.23
N PRO A 152 12.43 -7.77 7.10
CA PRO A 152 12.19 -6.33 7.14
C PRO A 152 12.46 -5.63 5.80
N TRP A 153 13.50 -6.04 5.08
CA TRP A 153 13.89 -5.45 3.79
C TRP A 153 12.94 -5.83 2.65
N VAL A 154 12.49 -7.10 2.61
CA VAL A 154 11.52 -7.56 1.61
C VAL A 154 10.15 -6.92 1.86
N LEU A 155 9.74 -6.76 3.12
CA LEU A 155 8.55 -5.99 3.47
C LEU A 155 8.69 -4.52 3.06
N LEU A 156 9.84 -3.89 3.31
CA LEU A 156 10.12 -2.51 2.86
C LEU A 156 9.98 -2.39 1.34
N ALA A 157 10.61 -3.29 0.58
CA ALA A 157 10.49 -3.35 -0.87
C ALA A 157 9.02 -3.53 -1.31
N GLY A 158 8.24 -4.33 -0.57
CA GLY A 158 6.80 -4.50 -0.77
C GLY A 158 6.01 -3.20 -0.62
N THR A 159 6.29 -2.42 0.42
CA THR A 159 5.66 -1.09 0.61
C THR A 159 6.07 -0.09 -0.47
N VAL A 160 7.34 -0.12 -0.93
CA VAL A 160 7.83 0.74 -2.03
C VAL A 160 7.11 0.40 -3.33
N LEU A 161 7.02 -0.87 -3.69
CA LEU A 161 6.31 -1.33 -4.88
C LEU A 161 4.82 -0.97 -4.83
N THR A 162 4.20 -1.10 -3.66
CA THR A 162 2.82 -0.66 -3.42
C THR A 162 2.67 0.85 -3.65
N THR A 163 3.59 1.66 -3.13
CA THR A 163 3.61 3.11 -3.35
C THR A 163 3.74 3.46 -4.83
N VAL A 164 4.65 2.80 -5.55
CA VAL A 164 4.79 2.97 -7.01
C VAL A 164 3.48 2.61 -7.72
N GLY A 165 2.87 1.49 -7.34
CA GLY A 165 1.56 1.08 -7.87
C GLY A 165 0.47 2.11 -7.62
N ALA A 166 0.41 2.69 -6.42
CA ALA A 166 -0.57 3.71 -6.04
C ALA A 166 -0.40 5.02 -6.83
N VAL A 167 0.85 5.47 -7.02
CA VAL A 167 1.20 6.68 -7.77
C VAL A 167 0.91 6.51 -9.26
N VAL A 168 1.30 5.39 -9.86
CA VAL A 168 0.97 5.07 -11.27
C VAL A 168 -0.55 4.93 -11.42
N GLY A 169 -1.16 4.19 -10.50
CA GLY A 169 -2.60 4.00 -10.40
C GLY A 169 -3.23 3.31 -11.60
N PRO A 170 -4.57 3.38 -11.71
CA PRO A 170 -5.31 2.80 -12.81
C PRO A 170 -5.28 3.69 -14.05
N ARG A 171 -5.81 3.14 -15.15
CA ARG A 171 -6.16 3.92 -16.34
C ARG A 171 -7.53 4.58 -16.13
N LYS A 172 -7.71 5.75 -16.76
CA LYS A 172 -9.01 6.42 -16.85
C LYS A 172 -9.98 5.51 -17.59
N GLY A 173 -11.15 5.26 -17.01
CA GLY A 173 -12.19 4.44 -17.61
C GLY A 173 -13.15 5.26 -18.48
N PRO A 174 -13.96 4.61 -19.34
CA PRO A 174 -14.87 5.28 -20.27
C PRO A 174 -16.04 6.00 -19.59
N GLY A 175 -16.34 5.68 -18.32
CA GLY A 175 -17.38 6.36 -17.54
C GLY A 175 -16.87 7.57 -16.75
N LEU A 176 -15.59 7.94 -16.89
CA LEU A 176 -15.01 9.06 -16.15
C LEU A 176 -15.50 10.40 -16.71
N PRO A 177 -16.11 11.29 -15.89
CA PRO A 177 -16.58 12.59 -16.37
C PRO A 177 -15.45 13.54 -16.79
N PRO A 178 -15.63 14.41 -17.79
CA PRO A 178 -14.58 15.30 -18.30
C PRO A 178 -14.16 16.42 -17.33
N ALA A 179 -15.10 17.04 -16.60
CA ALA A 179 -14.85 18.01 -15.53
C ALA A 179 -16.13 18.18 -14.69
#